data_AF-A0AAN9MEC2-F1
#
_entry.id   AF-A0AAN9MEC2-F1
#
_cell.length_a   1.000
_cell.length_b   1.000
_cell.length_c   1.000
_cell.angle_alpha   90.00
_cell.angle_beta   90.00
_cell.angle_gamma   90.00
#
_symmetry.space_group_name_H-M   'P 1'
#
loop_
_entity.id
_entity.type
_entity.pdbx_description
1 polymer ?
#
loop_
_entity_poly.entity_id
_entity_poly.type
_entity_poly.pdbx_seq_one_letter_code
_entity_poly.pdbx_strand_id
1 'polypeptide(L)'
;MANNNEEQQQSTTRSSIMEWKHMHPLQQIAETPTHKLLLKQWLKEEELINTRIALKETQIDSTRKEITTLYIFFFLFHSTTLMLLFNSSQSSPSSSCSRSWVPSLCSLLFSLGIIWAFRYKSDVEAHMEKMLLREKEDKGLLGKCVEELKKKGLEFDLLKEVDALRRAKSLRVETKDVRKWSSRDIVSFFFFSMACFSLALTRVILCG
;
A
#
# COMPACT_ATOMS: atom_id res chain seq x y z
N MET A 1 65.83 19.04 17.14
CA MET A 1 64.89 18.51 18.15
C MET A 1 63.43 18.42 17.65
N ALA A 2 63.14 18.59 16.35
CA ALA A 2 61.76 18.51 15.83
C ALA A 2 61.31 17.09 15.44
N ASN A 3 62.24 16.15 15.20
CA ASN A 3 61.94 14.83 14.62
C ASN A 3 61.29 13.83 15.60
N ASN A 4 61.53 13.98 16.92
CA ASN A 4 61.01 13.04 17.92
C ASN A 4 59.51 13.22 18.19
N ASN A 5 58.94 14.41 17.98
CA ASN A 5 57.53 14.66 18.25
C ASN A 5 56.61 14.00 17.21
N GLU A 6 57.02 13.91 15.95
CA GLU A 6 56.21 13.30 14.88
C GLU A 6 56.12 11.78 15.04
N GLU A 7 57.22 11.09 15.36
CA GLU A 7 57.23 9.65 15.62
C GLU A 7 56.41 9.27 16.87
N GLN A 8 56.47 10.09 17.92
CA GLN A 8 55.71 9.88 19.15
C GLN A 8 54.20 10.07 18.93
N GLN A 9 53.82 11.07 18.11
CA GLN A 9 52.42 11.33 17.77
C GLN A 9 51.85 10.24 16.83
N GLN A 10 52.67 9.71 15.92
CA GLN A 10 52.29 8.61 15.03
C GLN A 10 52.17 7.27 15.76
N SER A 11 53.05 7.01 16.74
CA SER A 11 52.98 5.86 17.65
C SER A 11 51.71 5.89 18.52
N THR A 12 51.38 7.05 19.09
CA THR A 12 50.20 7.22 19.96
C THR A 12 48.89 7.10 19.18
N THR A 13 48.88 7.56 17.93
CA THR A 13 47.72 7.38 17.03
C THR A 13 47.56 5.91 16.64
N ARG A 14 48.67 5.19 16.39
CA ARG A 14 48.63 3.75 16.12
C ARG A 14 48.15 2.93 17.32
N SER A 15 48.60 3.28 18.53
CA SER A 15 48.17 2.58 19.75
C SER A 15 46.69 2.80 20.03
N SER A 16 46.18 4.03 19.87
CA SER A 16 44.75 4.29 20.05
C SER A 16 43.94 3.54 18.99
N ILE A 17 44.32 3.57 17.70
CA ILE A 17 43.65 2.83 16.62
C ILE A 17 43.60 1.32 16.90
N MET A 18 44.67 0.72 17.45
CA MET A 18 44.68 -0.69 17.83
C MET A 18 43.75 -0.98 19.01
N GLU A 19 43.60 -0.04 19.94
CA GLU A 19 42.70 -0.14 21.10
C GLU A 19 41.22 -0.09 20.69
N TRP A 20 40.85 0.79 19.76
CA TRP A 20 39.50 0.84 19.17
C TRP A 20 39.11 -0.44 18.43
N LYS A 21 40.08 -1.15 17.86
CA LYS A 21 39.87 -2.42 17.15
C LYS A 21 39.47 -3.56 18.07
N HIS A 22 39.75 -3.44 19.37
CA HIS A 22 39.47 -4.47 20.37
C HIS A 22 38.19 -4.18 21.20
N MET A 23 37.58 -3.01 21.02
CA MET A 23 36.35 -2.62 21.70
C MET A 23 35.10 -3.13 20.98
N HIS A 24 34.05 -3.42 21.74
CA HIS A 24 32.77 -3.83 21.17
C HIS A 24 32.18 -2.69 20.31
N PRO A 25 31.66 -2.95 19.10
CA PRO A 25 31.20 -1.90 18.16
C PRO A 25 30.19 -0.90 18.76
N LEU A 26 29.31 -1.36 19.65
CA LEU A 26 28.36 -0.47 20.37
C LEU A 26 29.05 0.52 21.30
N GLN A 27 30.18 0.15 21.90
CA GLN A 27 30.98 1.03 22.77
C GLN A 27 31.76 2.05 21.93
N GLN A 28 32.24 1.63 20.76
CA GLN A 28 32.83 2.48 19.73
C GLN A 28 31.85 3.58 19.25
N ILE A 29 30.58 3.21 19.02
CA ILE A 29 29.51 4.15 18.64
C ILE A 29 29.16 5.08 19.80
N ALA A 30 29.21 4.60 21.05
CA ALA A 30 28.91 5.42 22.22
C ALA A 30 29.94 6.54 22.45
N GLU A 31 31.20 6.31 22.07
CA GLU A 31 32.30 7.27 22.17
C GLU A 31 32.37 8.23 20.97
N THR A 32 31.72 7.92 19.84
CA THR A 32 31.65 8.82 18.69
C THR A 32 30.32 9.58 18.65
N PRO A 33 30.31 10.92 18.88
CA PRO A 33 29.06 11.68 18.99
C PRO A 33 28.23 11.67 17.70
N THR A 34 28.88 11.58 16.54
CA THR A 34 28.23 11.54 15.22
C THR A 34 27.47 10.24 14.97
N HIS A 35 28.08 9.08 15.22
CA HIS A 35 27.44 7.77 15.04
C HIS A 35 26.30 7.55 16.04
N LYS A 36 26.45 8.05 17.28
CA LYS A 36 25.38 8.03 18.28
C LYS A 36 24.18 8.89 17.87
N LEU A 37 24.42 10.09 17.32
CA LEU A 37 23.35 10.97 16.83
C LEU A 37 22.63 10.34 15.62
N LEU A 38 23.39 9.78 14.69
CA LEU A 38 22.87 9.16 13.49
C LEU A 38 22.02 7.92 13.80
N LEU A 39 22.47 7.08 14.73
CA LEU A 39 21.67 5.96 15.24
C LEU A 39 20.36 6.42 15.87
N LYS A 40 20.39 7.47 16.71
CA LYS A 40 19.17 8.05 17.31
C LYS A 40 18.22 8.61 16.25
N GLN A 41 18.77 9.30 15.25
CA GLN A 41 17.98 9.85 14.15
C GLN A 41 17.32 8.76 13.32
N TRP A 42 18.04 7.68 13.01
CA TRP A 42 17.51 6.56 12.24
C TRP A 42 16.47 5.75 13.02
N LEU A 43 16.67 5.53 14.32
CA LEU A 43 15.65 4.94 15.18
C LEU A 43 14.39 5.81 15.24
N LYS A 44 14.53 7.14 15.25
CA LYS A 44 13.38 8.04 15.19
C LYS A 44 12.69 8.01 13.84
N GLU A 45 13.43 7.99 12.74
CA GLU A 45 12.86 7.87 11.39
C GLU A 45 12.14 6.52 11.22
N GLU A 46 12.65 5.44 11.80
CA GLU A 46 12.00 4.13 11.80
C GLU A 46 10.63 4.18 12.50
N GLU A 47 10.53 4.86 13.66
CA GLU A 47 9.27 5.08 14.37
C GLU A 47 8.26 5.89 13.53
N LEU A 48 8.75 6.95 12.85
CA LEU A 48 7.92 7.77 11.95
C LEU A 48 7.42 6.96 10.75
N ILE A 49 8.29 6.15 10.13
CA ILE A 49 7.90 5.25 9.04
C ILE A 49 6.87 4.22 9.52
N ASN A 50 7.04 3.64 10.72
CA ASN A 50 6.07 2.70 11.29
C ASN A 50 4.69 3.34 11.45
N THR A 51 4.64 4.57 11.95
CA THR A 51 3.39 5.32 12.09
C THR A 51 2.74 5.57 10.73
N ARG A 52 3.50 5.95 9.72
CA ARG A 52 3.01 6.14 8.34
C ARG A 52 2.46 4.85 7.74
N ILE A 53 3.16 3.73 7.93
CA ILE A 53 2.73 2.40 7.47
C ILE A 53 1.40 2.02 8.13
N ALA A 54 1.32 2.12 9.46
CA ALA A 54 0.11 1.77 10.21
C ALA A 54 -1.11 2.61 9.78
N LEU A 55 -0.90 3.91 9.54
CA LEU A 55 -1.94 4.78 9.00
C LEU A 55 -2.41 4.33 7.61
N LYS A 56 -1.49 4.01 6.70
CA LYS A 56 -1.85 3.55 5.35
C LYS A 56 -2.54 2.19 5.37
N GLU A 57 -2.12 1.25 6.22
CA GLU A 57 -2.80 -0.03 6.43
C GLU A 57 -4.24 0.19 6.87
N THR A 58 -4.45 1.05 7.86
CA THR A 58 -5.79 1.40 8.34
C THR A 58 -6.65 2.03 7.25
N GLN A 59 -6.08 2.92 6.42
CA GLN A 59 -6.80 3.53 5.31
C GLN A 59 -7.14 2.53 4.19
N ILE A 60 -6.25 1.59 3.89
CA ILE A 60 -6.51 0.50 2.95
C ILE A 60 -7.65 -0.38 3.47
N ASP A 61 -7.61 -0.76 4.74
CA ASP A 61 -8.68 -1.57 5.35
C ASP A 61 -10.02 -0.82 5.37
N SER A 62 -10.01 0.48 5.61
CA SER A 62 -11.20 1.33 5.48
C SER A 62 -11.74 1.32 4.06
N THR A 63 -10.87 1.47 3.05
CA THR A 63 -11.26 1.44 1.63
C THR A 63 -11.87 0.08 1.24
N ARG A 64 -11.30 -1.02 1.73
CA ARG A 64 -11.84 -2.39 1.53
C ARG A 64 -13.23 -2.57 2.14
N LYS A 65 -13.47 -1.97 3.32
CA LYS A 65 -14.81 -1.96 3.93
C LYS A 65 -15.80 -1.20 3.05
N GLU A 66 -15.43 -0.02 2.55
CA GLU A 66 -16.28 0.75 1.63
C GLU A 66 -16.59 -0.02 0.34
N ILE A 67 -15.60 -0.71 -0.24
CA ILE A 67 -15.80 -1.61 -1.40
C ILE A 67 -16.81 -2.71 -1.07
N THR A 68 -16.68 -3.34 0.11
CA THR A 68 -17.62 -4.37 0.57
C THR A 68 -19.03 -3.79 0.72
N THR A 69 -19.16 -2.57 1.26
CA THR A 69 -20.43 -1.86 1.36
C THR A 69 -21.06 -1.61 0.00
N LEU A 70 -20.27 -1.26 -1.03
CA LEU A 70 -20.78 -1.10 -2.40
C LEU A 70 -21.37 -2.42 -2.95
N TYR A 71 -20.74 -3.56 -2.65
CA TYR A 71 -21.29 -4.87 -3.03
C TYR A 71 -22.62 -5.14 -2.34
N ILE A 72 -22.70 -4.88 -1.04
CA ILE A 72 -23.93 -5.03 -0.26
C ILE A 72 -25.04 -4.16 -0.85
N PHE A 73 -24.77 -2.88 -1.11
CA PHE A 73 -25.76 -1.99 -1.72
C PHE A 73 -26.20 -2.44 -3.10
N PHE A 74 -25.30 -2.97 -3.93
CA PHE A 74 -25.67 -3.55 -5.21
C PHE A 74 -26.72 -4.65 -5.04
N PHE A 75 -26.42 -5.67 -4.25
CA PHE A 75 -27.32 -6.80 -4.08
C PHE A 75 -28.62 -6.42 -3.38
N LEU A 76 -28.56 -5.58 -2.35
CA LEU A 76 -29.74 -5.12 -1.63
C LEU A 76 -30.67 -4.32 -2.54
N PHE A 77 -30.15 -3.40 -3.34
CA PHE A 77 -30.95 -2.62 -4.27
C PHE A 77 -31.65 -3.52 -5.29
N HIS A 78 -30.88 -4.34 -6.02
CA HIS A 78 -31.46 -5.19 -7.07
C HIS A 78 -32.45 -6.22 -6.49
N SER A 79 -32.15 -6.83 -5.34
CA SER A 79 -33.06 -7.78 -4.69
C SER A 79 -34.35 -7.11 -4.24
N THR A 80 -34.26 -5.93 -3.62
CA THR A 80 -35.44 -5.17 -3.16
C THR A 80 -36.28 -4.70 -4.34
N THR A 81 -35.64 -4.18 -5.40
CA THR A 81 -36.33 -3.78 -6.63
C THR A 81 -37.08 -4.95 -7.27
N LEU A 82 -36.42 -6.09 -7.46
CA LEU A 82 -37.07 -7.27 -8.04
C LEU A 82 -38.24 -7.78 -7.17
N MET A 83 -38.06 -7.80 -5.85
CA MET A 83 -39.13 -8.19 -4.93
C MET A 83 -40.33 -7.24 -5.02
N LEU A 84 -40.11 -5.93 -5.02
CA LEU A 84 -41.18 -4.94 -5.14
C LEU A 84 -41.90 -5.03 -6.49
N LEU A 85 -41.16 -5.18 -7.58
CA LEU A 85 -41.73 -5.33 -8.92
C LEU A 85 -42.55 -6.62 -9.03
N PHE A 86 -42.06 -7.72 -8.46
CA PHE A 86 -42.78 -8.99 -8.45
C PHE A 86 -44.13 -8.86 -7.71
N ASN A 87 -44.14 -8.25 -6.52
CA ASN A 87 -45.36 -8.00 -5.78
C ASN A 87 -46.31 -7.05 -6.53
N SER A 88 -45.77 -6.01 -7.19
CA SER A 88 -46.58 -5.07 -7.98
C SER A 88 -47.15 -5.68 -9.26
N SER A 89 -46.46 -6.65 -9.88
CA SER A 89 -46.93 -7.28 -11.12
C SER A 89 -48.22 -8.09 -10.91
N GLN A 90 -48.42 -8.63 -9.71
CA GLN A 90 -49.59 -9.43 -9.35
C GLN A 90 -50.89 -8.62 -9.33
N SER A 91 -50.82 -7.31 -9.07
CA SER A 91 -52.00 -6.46 -8.90
C SER A 91 -52.48 -5.78 -10.18
N SER A 92 -51.64 -5.64 -11.22
CA SER A 92 -52.01 -4.94 -12.48
C SER A 92 -51.08 -5.31 -13.67
N PRO A 93 -51.35 -6.41 -14.39
CA PRO A 93 -50.44 -6.92 -15.44
C PRO A 93 -50.40 -6.08 -16.72
N SER A 94 -51.52 -5.49 -17.18
CA SER A 94 -51.61 -4.85 -18.52
C SER A 94 -50.96 -3.47 -18.62
N SER A 95 -50.88 -2.70 -17.53
CA SER A 95 -50.26 -1.36 -17.50
C SER A 95 -48.79 -1.36 -17.08
N SER A 96 -48.28 -2.49 -16.60
CA SER A 96 -46.94 -2.63 -16.03
C SER A 96 -45.84 -2.72 -17.10
N CYS A 97 -46.11 -3.39 -18.22
CA CYS A 97 -45.11 -3.55 -19.28
C CYS A 97 -44.77 -2.23 -20.00
N SER A 98 -45.76 -1.35 -20.24
CA SER A 98 -45.54 -0.05 -20.91
C SER A 98 -44.69 0.92 -20.07
N ARG A 99 -44.71 0.76 -18.74
CA ARG A 99 -43.92 1.55 -17.78
C ARG A 99 -42.62 0.87 -17.35
N SER A 100 -42.27 -0.29 -17.91
CA SER A 100 -41.07 -1.07 -17.56
C SER A 100 -39.74 -0.33 -17.80
N TRP A 101 -39.75 0.73 -18.61
CA TRP A 101 -38.57 1.56 -18.85
C TRP A 101 -38.10 2.30 -17.61
N VAL A 102 -39.01 2.71 -16.71
CA VAL A 102 -38.66 3.45 -15.47
C VAL A 102 -37.79 2.60 -14.53
N PRO A 103 -38.23 1.40 -14.08
CA PRO A 103 -37.38 0.55 -13.24
C PRO A 103 -36.14 0.05 -13.98
N SER A 104 -36.22 -0.17 -15.30
CA SER A 104 -35.05 -0.54 -16.11
C SER A 104 -33.97 0.56 -16.10
N LEU A 105 -34.38 1.82 -16.32
CA LEU A 105 -33.45 2.95 -16.35
C LEU A 105 -32.86 3.22 -14.97
N CYS A 106 -33.68 3.19 -13.91
CA CYS A 106 -33.23 3.33 -12.53
C CYS A 106 -32.20 2.26 -12.18
N SER A 107 -32.50 1.00 -12.53
CA SER A 107 -31.59 -0.13 -12.31
C SER A 107 -30.27 0.03 -13.05
N LEU A 108 -30.32 0.42 -14.33
CA LEU A 108 -29.12 0.66 -15.14
C LEU A 108 -28.24 1.79 -14.58
N LEU A 109 -28.83 2.93 -14.22
CA LEU A 109 -28.09 4.06 -13.65
C LEU A 109 -27.46 3.70 -12.31
N PHE A 110 -28.18 2.99 -11.45
CA PHE A 110 -27.65 2.52 -10.17
C PHE A 110 -26.48 1.56 -10.37
N SER A 111 -26.62 0.57 -11.26
CA SER A 111 -25.53 -0.38 -11.57
C SER A 111 -24.30 0.33 -12.13
N LEU A 112 -24.46 1.28 -13.06
CA LEU A 112 -23.34 2.07 -13.60
C LEU A 112 -22.65 2.87 -12.50
N GLY A 113 -23.43 3.49 -11.60
CA GLY A 113 -22.89 4.22 -10.44
C GLY A 113 -22.06 3.33 -9.52
N ILE A 114 -22.55 2.12 -9.21
CA ILE A 114 -21.81 1.15 -8.39
C ILE A 114 -20.54 0.66 -9.09
N ILE A 115 -20.62 0.29 -10.37
CA ILE A 115 -19.45 -0.17 -11.15
C ILE A 115 -18.38 0.91 -11.18
N TRP A 116 -18.77 2.16 -11.42
CA TRP A 116 -17.87 3.30 -11.43
C TRP A 116 -17.24 3.54 -10.05
N ALA A 117 -18.04 3.57 -8.99
CA ALA A 117 -17.55 3.75 -7.62
C ALA A 117 -16.59 2.62 -7.20
N PHE A 118 -16.90 1.38 -7.55
CA PHE A 118 -16.05 0.22 -7.32
C PHE A 118 -14.72 0.33 -8.07
N ARG A 119 -14.76 0.68 -9.37
CA ARG A 119 -13.54 0.89 -10.17
C ARG A 119 -12.64 1.95 -9.53
N TYR A 120 -13.23 3.10 -9.20
CA TYR A 120 -12.52 4.20 -8.54
C TYR A 120 -11.88 3.76 -7.22
N LYS A 121 -12.66 3.18 -6.30
CA LYS A 121 -12.15 2.74 -4.99
C LYS A 121 -11.08 1.64 -5.12
N SER A 122 -11.25 0.72 -6.05
CA SER A 122 -10.27 -0.35 -6.33
C SER A 122 -8.93 0.19 -6.84
N ASP A 123 -8.96 1.26 -7.63
CA ASP A 123 -7.73 1.89 -8.14
C ASP A 123 -7.05 2.73 -7.08
N VAL A 124 -7.83 3.42 -6.23
CA VAL A 124 -7.31 4.10 -5.04
C VAL A 124 -6.64 3.09 -4.11
N GLU A 125 -7.30 1.98 -3.78
CA GLU A 125 -6.74 0.89 -2.97
C GLU A 125 -5.40 0.40 -3.57
N ALA A 126 -5.37 0.10 -4.85
CA ALA A 126 -4.16 -0.37 -5.52
C ALA A 126 -3.02 0.66 -5.54
N HIS A 127 -3.36 1.94 -5.67
CA HIS A 127 -2.38 3.02 -5.55
C HIS A 127 -1.82 3.08 -4.13
N MET A 128 -2.68 2.99 -3.11
CA MET A 128 -2.27 3.00 -1.71
C MET A 128 -1.40 1.79 -1.36
N GLU A 129 -1.75 0.59 -1.84
CA GLU A 129 -0.94 -0.61 -1.66
C GLU A 129 0.46 -0.44 -2.27
N LYS A 130 0.56 0.16 -3.46
CA LYS A 130 1.86 0.47 -4.08
C LYS A 130 2.68 1.45 -3.22
N MET A 131 2.04 2.47 -2.66
CA MET A 131 2.71 3.45 -1.79
C MET A 131 3.14 2.85 -0.44
N LEU A 132 2.32 1.99 0.14
CA LEU A 132 2.65 1.23 1.35
C LEU A 132 3.84 0.30 1.10
N LEU A 133 3.86 -0.40 -0.05
CA LEU A 133 4.93 -1.34 -0.37
C LEU A 133 6.28 -0.62 -0.52
N ARG A 134 6.28 0.59 -1.10
CA ARG A 134 7.47 1.46 -1.15
C ARG A 134 7.94 1.87 0.24
N GLU A 135 7.03 2.27 1.13
CA GLU A 135 7.41 2.63 2.50
C GLU A 135 7.91 1.43 3.32
N LYS A 136 7.33 0.24 3.14
CA LYS A 136 7.84 -0.99 3.76
C LYS A 136 9.24 -1.34 3.25
N GLU A 137 9.52 -1.13 1.97
CA GLU A 137 10.86 -1.29 1.41
C GLU A 137 11.84 -0.28 2.01
N ASP A 138 11.46 1.00 2.10
CA ASP A 138 12.27 2.05 2.73
C ASP A 138 12.56 1.75 4.21
N LYS A 139 11.56 1.26 4.95
CA LYS A 139 11.75 0.75 6.32
C LYS A 139 12.79 -0.37 6.35
N GLY A 140 12.67 -1.33 5.43
CA GLY A 140 13.59 -2.47 5.34
C GLY A 140 15.03 -2.05 5.03
N LEU A 141 15.21 -1.05 4.17
CA LEU A 141 16.53 -0.47 3.87
C LEU A 141 17.11 0.25 5.08
N LEU A 142 16.30 1.08 5.76
CA LEU A 142 16.72 1.77 6.99
C LEU A 142 17.13 0.78 8.08
N GLY A 143 16.35 -0.29 8.28
CA GLY A 143 16.68 -1.36 9.24
C GLY A 143 18.02 -2.03 8.93
N LYS A 144 18.31 -2.32 7.66
CA LYS A 144 19.62 -2.84 7.24
C LYS A 144 20.76 -1.86 7.52
N CYS A 145 20.56 -0.57 7.25
CA CYS A 145 21.56 0.46 7.57
C CYS A 145 21.82 0.54 9.08
N VAL A 146 20.77 0.46 9.92
CA VAL A 146 20.89 0.48 11.37
C VAL A 146 21.67 -0.74 11.88
N GLU A 147 21.39 -1.94 11.35
CA GLU A 147 22.11 -3.16 11.73
C GLU A 147 23.57 -3.15 11.27
N GLU A 148 23.85 -2.68 10.06
CA GLU A 148 25.23 -2.52 9.57
C GLU A 148 26.00 -1.46 10.37
N LEU A 149 25.37 -0.35 10.74
CA LEU A 149 25.96 0.64 11.63
C LEU A 149 26.31 0.04 13.00
N LYS A 150 25.38 -0.72 13.61
CA LYS A 150 25.63 -1.42 14.89
C LYS A 150 26.76 -2.44 14.79
N LYS A 151 26.92 -3.10 13.64
CA LYS A 151 27.93 -4.12 13.41
C LYS A 151 29.32 -3.53 13.13
N LYS A 152 29.41 -2.48 12.31
CA LYS A 152 30.67 -1.89 11.83
C LYS A 152 31.18 -0.73 12.70
N GLY A 153 30.32 -0.08 13.47
CA GLY A 153 30.72 1.01 14.37
C GLY A 153 31.44 2.15 13.63
N LEU A 154 32.71 2.39 13.96
CA LEU A 154 33.53 3.43 13.34
C LEU A 154 33.91 3.16 11.88
N GLU A 155 33.84 1.90 11.41
CA GLU A 155 34.16 1.55 10.02
C GLU A 155 32.98 1.80 9.06
N PHE A 156 31.85 2.26 9.57
CA PHE A 156 30.66 2.52 8.77
C PHE A 156 30.82 3.79 7.92
N ASP A 157 30.91 3.59 6.61
CA ASP A 157 30.91 4.70 5.64
C ASP A 157 29.50 4.96 5.13
N LEU A 158 28.92 6.07 5.61
CA LEU A 158 27.56 6.50 5.27
C LEU A 158 27.35 6.63 3.76
N LEU A 159 28.31 7.20 3.03
CA LEU A 159 28.16 7.48 1.61
C LEU A 159 28.21 6.17 0.82
N LYS A 160 29.14 5.28 1.16
CA LYS A 160 29.31 4.01 0.45
C LYS A 160 28.14 3.05 0.66
N GLU A 161 27.67 2.91 1.89
CA GLU A 161 26.65 1.92 2.23
C GLU A 161 25.23 2.37 1.84
N VAL A 162 24.91 3.65 2.07
CA VAL A 162 23.62 4.21 1.67
C VAL A 162 23.51 4.28 0.14
N ASP A 163 24.58 4.64 -0.56
CA ASP A 163 24.56 4.70 -2.04
C ASP A 163 24.49 3.31 -2.67
N ALA A 164 25.17 2.30 -2.10
CA ALA A 164 25.03 0.91 -2.54
C ALA A 164 23.59 0.40 -2.41
N LEU A 165 22.92 0.69 -1.29
CA LEU A 165 21.51 0.32 -1.08
C LEU A 165 20.57 1.12 -2.00
N ARG A 166 20.84 2.41 -2.23
CA ARG A 166 20.07 3.24 -3.17
C ARG A 166 20.19 2.73 -4.61
N ARG A 167 21.40 2.34 -5.05
CA ARG A 167 21.59 1.73 -6.37
C ARG A 167 20.89 0.38 -6.49
N ALA A 168 20.96 -0.46 -5.45
CA ALA A 168 20.23 -1.73 -5.44
C ALA A 168 18.70 -1.52 -5.54
N LYS A 169 18.16 -0.48 -4.90
CA LYS A 169 16.75 -0.08 -5.05
C LYS A 169 16.43 0.34 -6.49
N SER A 170 17.29 1.15 -7.12
CA SER A 170 17.09 1.64 -8.50
C SER A 170 16.95 0.50 -9.51
N LEU A 171 17.78 -0.54 -9.41
CA LEU A 171 17.78 -1.68 -10.34
C LEU A 171 16.52 -2.54 -10.23
N ARG A 172 15.89 -2.60 -9.06
CA ARG A 172 14.70 -3.43 -8.81
C ARG A 172 13.41 -2.83 -9.39
N VAL A 173 13.40 -1.52 -9.64
CA VAL A 173 12.25 -0.80 -10.18
C VAL A 173 11.98 -1.17 -11.64
N GLU A 174 12.99 -1.60 -12.40
CA GLU A 174 12.85 -1.91 -13.83
C GLU A 174 12.19 -3.26 -14.13
N THR A 175 12.22 -4.21 -13.20
CA THR A 175 11.80 -5.62 -13.44
C THR A 175 10.31 -5.93 -13.19
N LYS A 176 9.42 -4.93 -13.14
CA LYS A 176 8.02 -5.18 -12.76
C LYS A 176 7.16 -5.56 -13.98
N ASP A 177 6.82 -6.85 -14.08
CA ASP A 177 6.01 -7.42 -15.16
C ASP A 177 4.66 -6.71 -15.36
N VAL A 178 4.29 -6.56 -16.63
CA VAL A 178 3.03 -5.96 -17.07
C VAL A 178 1.92 -7.01 -16.94
N ARG A 179 1.18 -6.97 -15.83
CA ARG A 179 0.02 -7.85 -15.61
C ARG A 179 -1.11 -7.48 -16.58
N LYS A 180 -1.44 -8.41 -17.48
CA LYS A 180 -2.39 -8.21 -18.59
C LYS A 180 -3.86 -8.15 -18.14
N TRP A 181 -4.22 -8.76 -17.00
CA TRP A 181 -5.57 -8.72 -16.40
C TRP A 181 -5.51 -8.65 -14.87
N SER A 182 -6.18 -7.66 -14.28
CA SER A 182 -6.30 -7.50 -12.83
C SER A 182 -7.50 -8.29 -12.31
N SER A 183 -7.40 -8.88 -11.10
CA SER A 183 -8.57 -9.48 -10.40
C SER A 183 -9.75 -8.49 -10.34
N ARG A 184 -9.44 -7.20 -10.31
CA ARG A 184 -10.38 -6.09 -10.32
C ARG A 184 -11.24 -6.05 -11.59
N ASP A 185 -10.70 -6.43 -12.75
CA ASP A 185 -11.43 -6.42 -14.02
C ASP A 185 -12.53 -7.48 -14.03
N ILE A 186 -12.23 -8.67 -13.49
CA ILE A 186 -13.17 -9.79 -13.35
C ILE A 186 -14.37 -9.38 -12.49
N VAL A 187 -14.13 -8.69 -11.37
CA VAL A 187 -15.21 -8.19 -10.50
C VAL A 187 -16.07 -7.14 -11.23
N SER A 188 -15.43 -6.27 -12.01
CA SER A 188 -16.04 -5.44 -13.07
C SER A 188 -17.12 -6.15 -13.88
N PHE A 189 -16.66 -7.17 -14.59
CA PHE A 189 -17.50 -7.97 -15.47
C PHE A 189 -18.61 -8.70 -14.72
N PHE A 190 -18.35 -9.15 -13.49
CA PHE A 190 -19.37 -9.77 -12.65
C PHE A 190 -20.53 -8.80 -12.33
N PHE A 191 -20.25 -7.57 -11.88
CA PHE A 191 -21.30 -6.59 -11.63
C PHE A 191 -22.07 -6.22 -12.90
N PHE A 192 -21.36 -6.07 -14.02
CA PHE A 192 -21.99 -5.81 -15.31
C PHE A 192 -22.93 -6.95 -15.72
N SER A 193 -22.48 -8.20 -15.62
CA SER A 193 -23.30 -9.38 -15.93
C SER A 193 -24.53 -9.47 -15.03
N MET A 194 -24.37 -9.24 -13.72
CA MET A 194 -25.49 -9.26 -12.78
C MET A 194 -26.49 -8.12 -13.03
N ALA A 195 -26.01 -6.94 -13.44
CA ALA A 195 -26.87 -5.84 -13.85
C ALA A 195 -27.71 -6.21 -15.07
N CYS A 196 -27.09 -6.74 -16.13
CA CYS A 196 -27.78 -7.23 -17.31
C CYS A 196 -28.82 -8.30 -16.97
N PHE A 197 -28.47 -9.25 -16.10
CA PHE A 197 -29.39 -10.28 -15.61
C PHE A 197 -30.59 -9.67 -14.88
N SER A 198 -30.36 -8.70 -13.98
CA SER A 198 -31.45 -8.03 -13.25
C SER A 198 -32.40 -7.25 -14.17
N LEU A 199 -31.89 -6.67 -15.27
CA LEU A 199 -32.70 -6.00 -16.28
C LEU A 199 -33.55 -7.00 -17.07
N ALA A 200 -32.98 -8.15 -17.43
CA ALA A 200 -33.73 -9.23 -18.07
C ALA A 200 -34.86 -9.73 -17.18
N LEU A 201 -34.58 -9.99 -15.89
CA LEU A 201 -35.60 -10.39 -14.91
C LEU A 201 -36.68 -9.32 -14.74
N THR A 202 -36.31 -8.04 -14.69
CA THR A 202 -37.26 -6.92 -14.61
C THR A 202 -38.25 -6.95 -15.79
N ARG A 203 -37.78 -7.26 -17.01
CA ARG A 203 -38.65 -7.40 -18.18
C ARG A 203 -39.52 -8.64 -18.11
N VAL A 204 -38.98 -9.78 -17.70
CA VAL A 204 -39.76 -11.02 -17.53
C VAL A 204 -40.87 -10.84 -16.50
N ILE A 205 -40.60 -10.18 -15.37
CA ILE A 205 -41.59 -9.95 -14.31
C ILE A 205 -42.70 -8.97 -14.75
N LEU A 206 -42.37 -7.94 -15.53
CA LEU A 206 -43.34 -6.88 -15.89
C LEU A 206 -44.08 -7.12 -17.20
N CYS A 207 -43.56 -7.99 -18.08
CA CYS A 207 -44.10 -8.22 -19.42
C CYS A 207 -44.39 -9.71 -19.73
N GLY A 208 -44.04 -10.63 -18.83
CA GLY A 208 -44.40 -12.05 -18.90
C GLY A 208 -45.66 -12.32 -18.11
#